data_AF-A0A8T6Q0N1-F1
#
_entry.id   AF-A0A8T6Q0N1-F1
#
_cell.length_a   1.000
_cell.length_b   1.000
_cell.length_c   1.000
_cell.angle_alpha   90.00
_cell.angle_beta   90.00
_cell.angle_gamma   90.00
#
_symmetry.space_group_name_H-M   'P 1'
#
loop_
_entity.id
_entity.type
_entity.pdbx_description
1 polymer ?
#
loop_
_entity_poly.entity_id
_entity_poly.type
_entity_poly.pdbx_seq_one_letter_code
_entity_poly.pdbx_strand_id
1 'polypeptide(L)'
;MTFMKGLPLLLLVASLCSHAALQPDRTRIVFNANDKATSLRVDNRSDKLPYLAYSWLENEKGEKSDDLLVALPPIQRLEPKATTQVRIVKQASTTKLPGDRETLFFYN
;
A
#
# COMPACT_ATOMS: atom_id res chain seq x y z
N MET A 1 -27.90 -16.53 36.50
CA MET A 1 -27.44 -17.16 35.22
C MET A 1 -27.41 -16.17 34.03
N THR A 2 -27.26 -14.87 34.25
CA THR A 2 -27.28 -13.83 33.19
C THR A 2 -25.90 -13.35 32.76
N PHE A 3 -24.85 -13.55 33.58
CA PHE A 3 -23.48 -13.09 33.29
C PHE A 3 -22.83 -13.77 32.07
N MET A 4 -23.26 -14.98 31.71
CA MET A 4 -22.62 -15.77 30.65
C MET A 4 -23.11 -15.45 29.24
N LYS A 5 -24.19 -14.67 29.10
CA LYS A 5 -24.78 -14.29 27.79
C LYS A 5 -24.07 -13.11 27.12
N GLY A 6 -23.35 -12.28 27.87
CA GLY A 6 -22.61 -11.12 27.34
C GLY A 6 -21.21 -11.43 26.81
N LEU A 7 -20.64 -12.57 27.21
CA LEU A 7 -19.32 -13.02 26.81
C LEU A 7 -19.12 -13.12 25.27
N PRO A 8 -20.04 -13.69 24.48
CA PRO A 8 -19.87 -13.75 23.02
C PRO A 8 -19.86 -12.37 22.36
N LEU A 9 -20.66 -11.41 22.86
CA LEU A 9 -20.69 -10.05 22.33
C LEU A 9 -19.38 -9.30 22.64
N LEU A 10 -18.82 -9.50 23.85
CA LEU A 10 -17.55 -8.90 24.25
C LEU A 10 -16.38 -9.42 23.39
N LEU A 11 -16.34 -10.71 23.09
CA LEU A 11 -15.32 -11.32 22.22
C LEU A 11 -15.42 -10.79 20.78
N LEU A 12 -16.63 -10.53 20.28
CA LEU A 12 -16.83 -9.96 18.95
C LEU A 12 -16.25 -8.54 18.86
N VAL A 13 -16.49 -7.68 19.87
CA VAL A 13 -15.97 -6.30 19.89
C VAL A 13 -14.45 -6.27 20.02
N ALA A 14 -13.87 -7.16 20.82
CA ALA A 14 -12.40 -7.24 20.99
C ALA A 14 -11.65 -7.58 19.69
N SER A 15 -12.29 -8.33 18.78
CA SER A 15 -11.69 -8.71 17.49
C SER A 15 -11.59 -7.56 16.47
N LEU A 16 -12.23 -6.41 16.72
CA LEU A 16 -12.24 -5.28 15.79
C LEU A 16 -10.98 -4.40 15.88
N CYS A 17 -10.14 -4.58 16.90
CA CYS A 17 -8.91 -3.82 17.06
C CYS A 17 -7.80 -4.38 16.17
N SER A 18 -7.50 -3.70 15.05
CA SER A 18 -6.30 -3.95 14.25
C SER A 18 -5.23 -2.88 14.52
N HIS A 19 -3.97 -3.29 14.47
CA HIS A 19 -2.82 -2.40 14.60
C HIS A 19 -1.98 -2.49 13.34
N ALA A 20 -1.64 -1.35 12.75
CA ALA A 20 -0.77 -1.25 11.58
C ALA A 20 0.39 -0.30 11.89
N ALA A 21 1.60 -0.70 11.50
CA ALA A 21 2.79 0.13 11.67
C ALA A 21 3.07 0.99 10.43
N LEU A 22 2.91 0.43 9.22
CA LEU A 22 3.16 1.16 7.98
C LEU A 22 1.89 1.86 7.51
N GLN A 23 2.00 3.15 7.25
CA GLN A 23 0.90 3.99 6.83
C GLN A 23 1.26 4.79 5.58
N PRO A 24 0.69 4.46 4.41
CA PRO A 24 0.68 5.35 3.25
C PRO A 24 -0.05 6.67 3.56
N ASP A 25 0.37 7.76 2.93
CA ASP A 25 -0.24 9.09 3.11
C ASP A 25 -1.62 9.24 2.44
N ARG A 26 -2.03 8.29 1.59
CA ARG A 26 -3.30 8.30 0.85
C ARG A 26 -3.81 6.89 0.58
N THR A 27 -5.09 6.80 0.24
CA THR A 27 -5.77 5.51 -0.04
C THR A 27 -5.83 5.16 -1.53
N ARG A 28 -5.45 6.09 -2.42
CA ARG A 28 -5.41 5.88 -3.87
C ARG A 28 -4.35 6.76 -4.53
N ILE A 29 -3.74 6.24 -5.60
CA ILE A 29 -2.77 6.97 -6.42
C ILE A 29 -3.39 7.16 -7.80
N VAL A 30 -3.53 8.41 -8.23
CA VAL A 30 -3.87 8.72 -9.63
C VAL A 30 -2.56 9.00 -10.35
N PHE A 31 -2.21 8.13 -11.30
CA PHE A 31 -1.01 8.28 -12.12
C PHE A 31 -1.38 9.00 -13.42
N ASN A 32 -0.90 10.23 -13.61
CA ASN A 32 -1.16 10.95 -14.86
C ASN A 32 -0.31 10.37 -16.00
N ALA A 33 -0.92 10.11 -17.17
CA ALA A 33 -0.22 9.53 -18.31
C ALA A 33 0.95 10.38 -18.83
N ASN A 34 0.93 11.70 -18.61
CA ASN A 34 2.01 12.61 -19.03
C ASN A 34 3.18 12.65 -18.04
N ASP A 35 3.00 12.13 -16.83
CA ASP A 35 4.04 12.11 -15.82
C ASP A 35 5.00 10.93 -16.02
N LYS A 36 6.27 11.14 -15.67
CA LYS A 36 7.28 10.07 -15.65
C LYS A 36 7.19 9.24 -14.37
N ALA A 37 6.72 9.85 -13.28
CA ALA A 37 6.60 9.20 -11.99
C ALA A 37 5.64 9.97 -11.07
N THR A 38 5.08 9.28 -10.09
CA THR A 38 4.40 9.88 -8.93
C THR A 38 4.96 9.30 -7.64
N SER A 39 4.77 10.00 -6.52
CA SER A 39 5.37 9.61 -5.24
C SER A 39 4.32 9.43 -4.16
N LEU A 40 4.55 8.40 -3.33
CA LEU A 40 3.78 8.05 -2.15
C LEU A 40 4.69 8.20 -0.92
N ARG A 41 4.18 8.84 0.13
CA ARG A 41 4.87 8.87 1.43
C ARG A 41 4.37 7.71 2.28
N VAL A 42 5.30 7.00 2.93
CA VAL A 42 5.00 5.88 3.84
C VAL A 42 5.65 6.16 5.19
N ASP A 43 4.85 6.12 6.24
CA ASP A 43 5.28 6.36 7.61
C ASP A 43 5.31 5.06 8.40
N ASN A 44 6.38 4.82 9.16
CA ASN A 44 6.39 3.83 10.23
C ASN A 44 5.87 4.49 11.52
N ARG A 45 4.62 4.22 11.87
CA ARG A 45 3.92 4.73 13.06
C ARG A 45 4.24 3.94 14.32
N SER A 46 5.11 2.91 14.26
CA SER A 46 5.60 2.24 15.45
C SER A 46 6.56 3.14 16.24
N ASP A 47 6.33 3.25 17.54
CA ASP A 47 7.22 3.97 18.46
C ASP A 47 8.52 3.22 18.76
N LYS A 48 8.57 1.90 18.51
CA LYS A 48 9.61 1.02 19.07
C LYS A 48 10.29 0.11 18.05
N LEU A 49 9.57 -0.35 17.03
CA LEU A 49 10.06 -1.40 16.13
C LEU A 49 10.38 -0.85 14.73
N PRO A 50 11.51 -1.27 14.14
CA PRO A 50 11.75 -1.06 12.73
C PRO A 50 10.91 -2.03 11.89
N TYR A 51 10.58 -1.64 10.66
CA TYR A 51 9.85 -2.47 9.70
C TYR A 51 10.50 -2.46 8.33
N LEU A 52 10.32 -3.53 7.56
CA LEU A 52 10.63 -3.55 6.13
C LEU A 52 9.36 -3.18 5.36
N ALA A 53 9.44 -2.11 4.57
CA ALA A 53 8.43 -1.82 3.57
C ALA A 53 8.87 -2.50 2.26
N TYR A 54 8.10 -3.50 1.84
CA TYR A 54 8.24 -4.15 0.54
C TYR A 54 7.11 -3.64 -0.34
N SER A 55 7.44 -3.07 -1.49
CA SER A 55 6.51 -2.36 -2.35
C SER A 55 6.49 -2.96 -3.74
N TRP A 56 5.28 -3.21 -4.27
CA TRP A 56 5.11 -3.71 -5.62
C TRP A 56 3.76 -3.29 -6.21
N LEU A 57 3.63 -3.50 -7.53
CA LEU A 57 2.37 -3.29 -8.24
C LEU A 57 1.85 -4.61 -8.79
N GLU A 58 0.53 -4.75 -8.74
CA GLU A 58 -0.21 -5.85 -9.33
C GLU A 58 -1.22 -5.32 -10.35
N ASN A 59 -1.50 -6.12 -11.38
CA ASN A 59 -2.60 -5.87 -12.28
C ASN A 59 -3.95 -6.31 -11.67
N GLU A 60 -5.05 -6.13 -12.40
CA GLU A 60 -6.39 -6.51 -11.95
C GLU A 60 -6.57 -8.02 -11.65
N LYS A 61 -5.65 -8.87 -12.13
CA LYS A 61 -5.65 -10.31 -11.86
C LYS A 61 -4.83 -10.68 -10.62
N GLY A 62 -4.25 -9.70 -9.92
CA GLY A 62 -3.34 -9.92 -8.79
C GLY A 62 -1.93 -10.38 -9.21
N GLU A 63 -1.58 -10.24 -10.49
CA GLU A 63 -0.27 -10.64 -10.99
C GLU A 63 0.72 -9.49 -10.79
N LYS A 64 1.79 -9.73 -10.04
CA LYS A 64 2.91 -8.79 -9.90
C LYS A 64 3.63 -8.62 -11.24
N SER A 65 3.81 -7.39 -11.69
CA SER A 65 4.59 -7.07 -12.89
C SER A 65 5.19 -5.67 -12.79
N ASP A 66 6.45 -5.55 -13.20
CA ASP A 66 7.16 -4.27 -13.28
C ASP A 66 7.20 -3.74 -14.73
N ASP A 67 6.50 -4.38 -15.68
CA ASP A 67 6.62 -4.06 -17.12
C ASP A 67 6.08 -2.68 -17.47
N LEU A 68 4.96 -2.28 -16.85
CA LEU A 68 4.20 -1.06 -17.18
C LEU A 68 4.48 0.07 -16.20
N LEU A 69 4.54 -0.25 -14.92
CA LEU A 69 4.80 0.65 -13.79
C LEU A 69 5.64 -0.11 -12.77
N VAL A 70 6.56 0.58 -12.09
CA VAL A 70 7.40 -0.03 -11.03
C VAL A 70 7.41 0.83 -9.78
N ALA A 71 7.36 0.20 -8.60
CA ALA A 71 7.52 0.86 -7.30
C ALA A 71 8.97 0.81 -6.84
N LEU A 72 9.58 1.97 -6.55
CA LEU A 72 10.99 2.09 -6.15
C LEU A 72 11.18 2.94 -4.88
N PRO A 73 12.06 2.54 -3.94
CA PRO A 73 12.74 1.25 -3.91
C PRO A 73 11.74 0.11 -3.61
N PRO A 74 11.96 -1.10 -4.13
CA PRO A 74 11.04 -2.22 -3.92
C PRO A 74 11.12 -2.74 -2.49
N ILE A 75 12.25 -2.59 -1.79
CA ILE A 75 12.38 -2.95 -0.38
C ILE A 75 13.21 -1.91 0.36
N GLN A 76 12.78 -1.53 1.56
CA GLN A 76 13.51 -0.59 2.41
C GLN A 76 13.20 -0.81 3.89
N ARG A 77 14.18 -0.57 4.75
CA ARG A 77 14.03 -0.62 6.22
C ARG A 77 13.67 0.76 6.75
N LEU A 78 12.57 0.87 7.50
CA LEU A 78 12.12 2.07 8.18
C LEU A 78 12.36 1.91 9.68
N GLU A 79 13.13 2.81 10.26
CA GLU A 79 13.30 2.91 11.71
C GLU A 79 11.98 3.36 12.40
N PRO A 80 11.85 3.22 13.73
CA PRO A 80 10.70 3.74 14.45
C PRO A 80 10.46 5.23 14.15
N LYS A 81 9.20 5.61 13.91
CA LYS A 81 8.77 6.98 13.56
C LYS A 81 9.33 7.53 12.25
N ALA A 82 10.05 6.73 11.46
CA ALA A 82 10.61 7.18 10.21
C ALA A 82 9.54 7.38 9.14
N THR A 83 9.77 8.36 8.28
CA THR A 83 9.01 8.61 7.06
C THR A 83 9.91 8.34 5.87
N THR A 84 9.38 7.69 4.85
CA THR A 84 10.06 7.46 3.57
C THR A 84 9.17 7.78 2.39
N GLN A 85 9.75 7.72 1.20
CA GLN A 85 9.05 7.88 -0.07
C GLN A 85 9.23 6.63 -0.94
N VAL A 86 8.13 6.20 -1.57
CA VAL A 86 8.12 5.22 -2.66
C VAL A 86 7.69 5.95 -3.93
N ARG A 87 8.43 5.76 -5.01
CA ARG A 87 8.15 6.34 -6.32
C ARG A 87 7.57 5.28 -7.24
N ILE A 88 6.41 5.56 -7.81
CA ILE A 88 5.86 4.78 -8.92
C ILE A 88 6.40 5.39 -10.21
N VAL A 89 7.09 4.60 -11.02
CA VAL A 89 7.79 5.07 -12.22
C VAL A 89 7.19 4.43 -13.47
N LYS A 90 6.95 5.26 -14.49
CA LYS A 90 6.44 4.85 -15.80
C LYS A 90 7.52 4.12 -16.60
N GLN A 91 7.17 2.99 -17.17
CA GLN A 91 8.06 2.23 -18.05
C GLN A 91 7.84 2.60 -19.53
N ALA A 92 8.74 2.14 -20.40
CA ALA A 92 8.56 2.32 -21.84
C ALA A 92 7.32 1.58 -22.37
N SER A 93 6.99 0.42 -21.76
CA SER A 93 5.91 -0.44 -22.25
C SER A 93 4.50 0.07 -21.91
N THR A 94 4.38 1.14 -21.11
CA THR A 94 3.08 1.75 -20.74
C THR A 94 2.30 2.27 -21.95
N THR A 95 2.94 2.44 -23.12
CA THR A 95 2.26 2.76 -24.38
C THR A 95 1.30 1.65 -24.85
N LYS A 96 1.39 0.45 -24.28
CA LYS A 96 0.45 -0.65 -24.52
C LYS A 96 -0.89 -0.46 -23.80
N LEU A 97 -0.98 0.46 -22.85
CA LEU A 97 -2.23 0.78 -22.16
C LEU A 97 -3.20 1.51 -23.10
N PRO A 98 -4.52 1.32 -22.91
CA PRO A 98 -5.52 2.04 -23.68
C PRO A 98 -5.43 3.55 -23.41
N GLY A 99 -5.53 4.36 -24.47
CA GLY A 99 -5.49 5.82 -24.38
C GLY A 99 -6.86 6.49 -24.20
N ASP A 100 -7.94 5.73 -24.24
CA ASP A 100 -9.34 6.21 -24.20
C ASP A 100 -10.02 5.98 -22.85
N ARG A 101 -9.35 5.33 -21.89
CA ARG A 101 -9.89 4.95 -20.57
C ARG A 101 -8.79 4.79 -19.54
N GLU A 102 -9.18 4.76 -18.27
CA GLU A 102 -8.27 4.44 -17.17
C GLU A 102 -7.94 2.94 -17.11
N THR A 103 -6.80 2.61 -16.51
CA THR A 103 -6.39 1.23 -16.18
C THR A 103 -6.11 1.14 -14.69
N LEU A 104 -6.63 0.10 -14.02
CA LEU A 104 -6.44 -0.10 -12.59
C LEU A 104 -5.21 -0.95 -12.30
N PHE A 105 -4.45 -0.51 -11.30
CA PHE A 105 -3.35 -1.27 -10.69
C PHE A 105 -3.50 -1.22 -9.17
N PHE A 106 -2.95 -2.21 -8.48
CA PHE A 106 -2.93 -2.27 -7.02
C PHE A 106 -1.51 -2.08 -6.51
N TYR A 107 -1.34 -1.13 -5.60
CA TYR A 107 -0.09 -0.92 -4.88
C TYR A 107 -0.16 -1.69 -3.56
N ASN A 108 0.85 -2.52 -3.33
CA ASN A 108 1.04 -3.31 -2.12
C ASN A 108 2.34 -2.90 -1.44
#